data_AF-A0A9E3A6K6-F1
#
_entry.id   AF-A0A9E3A6K6-F1
#
_cell.length_a   1.000
_cell.length_b   1.000
_cell.length_c   1.000
_cell.angle_alpha   90.00
_cell.angle_beta   90.00
_cell.angle_gamma   90.00
#
_symmetry.space_group_name_H-M   'P 1'
#
loop_
_entity.id
_entity.type
_entity.pdbx_description
1 polymer ?
#
loop_
_entity_poly.entity_id
_entity_poly.type
_entity_poly.pdbx_seq_one_letter_code
_entity_poly.pdbx_strand_id
1 'polypeptide(L)'
;MGFEPQGLYSPENEHDACGVGFVANIKGKKSHTIVEQGLSVLKNLSHRGAVGWDPKLSDGAGILIQIPDRFYREEMAKQGVKLPPAGQYGVGMV
;
A
#
# COMPACT_ATOMS: atom_id res chain seq x y z
N MET A 1 2.39 9.63 27.35
CA MET A 1 2.94 10.88 26.79
C MET A 1 1.78 11.56 26.06
N GLY A 2 1.14 12.52 26.72
CA GLY A 2 0.10 13.35 26.11
C GLY A 2 0.68 14.76 25.91
N PHE A 3 0.17 15.48 24.92
CA PHE A 3 0.50 16.89 24.74
C PHE A 3 -0.17 17.72 25.85
N GLU A 4 0.50 18.77 26.32
CA GLU A 4 -0.08 19.68 27.33
C GLU A 4 -1.02 20.69 26.65
N PRO A 5 -2.11 21.12 27.33
CA PRO A 5 -3.00 22.15 26.80
C PRO A 5 -2.26 23.47 26.55
N GLN A 6 -2.40 24.05 25.36
CA GLN A 6 -1.71 25.29 24.99
C GLN A 6 -2.67 26.28 24.31
N GLY A 7 -3.05 27.33 25.03
CA GLY A 7 -4.04 28.30 24.54
C GLY A 7 -5.42 27.64 24.34
N LEU A 8 -5.98 27.72 23.12
CA LEU A 8 -7.25 27.07 22.76
C LEU A 8 -7.09 25.61 22.31
N TYR A 9 -5.86 25.09 22.26
CA TYR A 9 -5.61 23.69 21.92
C TYR A 9 -6.07 22.78 23.06
N SER A 10 -6.97 21.84 22.75
CA SER A 10 -7.34 20.72 23.63
C SER A 10 -6.72 19.43 23.09
N PRO A 11 -5.76 18.82 23.79
CA PRO A 11 -5.17 17.53 23.41
C PRO A 11 -6.20 16.40 23.24
N GLU A 12 -7.36 16.52 23.89
CA GLU A 12 -8.46 15.55 23.79
C GLU A 12 -9.08 15.47 22.39
N ASN A 13 -8.94 16.53 21.58
CA ASN A 13 -9.44 16.60 20.22
C ASN A 13 -8.42 16.14 19.16
N GLU A 14 -7.22 15.75 19.57
CA GLU A 14 -6.18 15.27 18.65
C GLU A 14 -6.49 13.83 18.21
N HIS A 15 -6.57 13.61 16.90
CA HIS A 15 -6.84 12.30 16.32
C HIS A 15 -5.89 12.02 15.17
N ASP A 16 -5.07 10.98 15.34
CA ASP A 16 -4.15 10.53 14.30
C ASP A 16 -4.94 9.82 13.17
N ALA A 17 -4.81 10.33 11.96
CA ALA A 17 -5.60 9.93 10.80
C ALA A 17 -4.72 9.17 9.79
N CYS A 18 -4.46 7.89 10.07
CA CYS A 18 -3.84 6.96 9.13
C CYS A 18 -4.52 5.58 9.18
N GLY A 19 -4.87 5.04 8.01
CA GLY A 19 -5.49 3.73 7.85
C GLY A 19 -4.50 2.65 7.39
N VAL A 20 -4.53 1.47 8.00
CA VAL A 20 -3.80 0.29 7.53
C VAL A 20 -4.72 -0.92 7.46
N GLY A 21 -4.42 -1.83 6.54
CA GLY A 21 -5.13 -3.10 6.42
C GLY A 21 -4.31 -4.11 5.63
N PHE A 22 -4.66 -5.39 5.75
CA PHE A 22 -3.99 -6.47 5.03
C PHE A 22 -5.02 -7.48 4.53
N VAL A 23 -4.64 -8.20 3.47
CA VAL A 23 -5.43 -9.29 2.89
C VAL A 23 -4.49 -10.47 2.69
N ALA A 24 -4.92 -11.66 3.11
CA ALA A 24 -4.15 -12.88 2.98
C ALA A 24 -5.03 -14.03 2.48
N ASN A 25 -4.47 -14.87 1.61
CA ASN A 25 -5.07 -16.15 1.27
C ASN A 25 -4.54 -17.22 2.23
N ILE A 26 -5.42 -17.75 3.09
CA ILE A 26 -5.07 -18.72 4.14
C ILE A 26 -4.44 -20.00 3.56
N LYS A 27 -4.77 -20.34 2.31
CA LYS A 27 -4.20 -21.51 1.61
C LYS A 27 -2.90 -21.19 0.87
N GLY A 28 -2.36 -19.99 0.99
CA GLY A 28 -1.13 -19.55 0.33
C GLY A 28 -1.22 -19.44 -1.19
N LYS A 29 -2.43 -19.47 -1.77
CA LYS A 29 -2.61 -19.39 -3.23
C LYS A 29 -2.46 -17.96 -3.72
N LYS A 30 -1.54 -17.74 -4.67
CA LYS A 30 -1.38 -16.46 -5.38
C LYS A 30 -2.60 -16.22 -6.28
N SER A 31 -3.19 -15.04 -6.21
CA SER A 31 -4.30 -14.62 -7.08
C SER A 31 -4.31 -13.10 -7.24
N HIS A 32 -4.71 -12.62 -8.42
CA HIS A 32 -4.95 -11.20 -8.68
C HIS A 32 -6.06 -10.64 -7.76
N THR A 33 -7.03 -11.48 -7.36
CA THR A 33 -8.12 -11.09 -6.45
C THR A 33 -7.61 -10.49 -5.13
N ILE A 34 -6.47 -10.96 -4.60
CA ILE A 34 -5.90 -10.40 -3.36
C ILE A 34 -5.45 -8.95 -3.56
N VAL A 35 -4.93 -8.62 -4.74
CA VAL A 35 -4.53 -7.25 -5.09
C VAL A 35 -5.77 -6.37 -5.21
N GLU A 36 -6.83 -6.83 -5.87
CA GLU A 36 -8.11 -6.12 -5.98
C GLU A 36 -8.74 -5.87 -4.60
N GLN A 37 -8.67 -6.85 -3.71
CA GLN A 37 -9.12 -6.73 -2.33
C GLN A 37 -8.29 -5.69 -1.56
N GLY A 38 -6.95 -5.71 -1.70
CA GLY A 38 -6.07 -4.70 -1.10
C GLY A 38 -6.37 -3.29 -1.59
N LEU A 39 -6.63 -3.12 -2.89
CA LEU A 39 -7.07 -1.84 -3.46
C LEU A 39 -8.44 -1.40 -2.90
N SER A 40 -9.36 -2.35 -2.70
CA SER A 40 -10.67 -2.07 -2.09
C SER A 40 -10.53 -1.61 -0.63
N VAL A 41 -9.59 -2.19 0.12
CA VAL A 41 -9.25 -1.73 1.48
C VAL A 41 -8.78 -0.28 1.45
N LEU A 42 -7.85 0.09 0.55
CA LEU A 42 -7.37 1.48 0.44
C LEU A 42 -8.51 2.45 0.10
N LYS A 43 -9.41 2.09 -0.83
CA LYS A 43 -10.61 2.90 -1.14
C LYS A 43 -11.47 3.12 0.11
N ASN A 44 -11.68 2.08 0.90
CA ASN A 44 -12.49 2.16 2.11
C ASN A 44 -11.82 2.96 3.23
N LEU A 45 -10.50 3.12 3.21
CA LEU A 45 -9.72 3.92 4.16
C LEU A 45 -9.59 5.40 3.78
N SER A 46 -10.14 5.82 2.64
CA SER A 46 -10.06 7.20 2.14
C SER A 46 -10.56 8.26 3.13
N HIS A 47 -11.58 7.95 3.94
CA HIS A 47 -12.09 8.83 4.99
C HIS A 47 -11.10 9.09 6.14
N ARG A 48 -10.00 8.32 6.20
CA ARG A 48 -8.90 8.50 7.17
C ARG A 48 -7.65 9.11 6.53
N GLY A 49 -7.70 9.45 5.25
CA GLY A 49 -6.60 10.15 4.57
C GLY A 49 -6.78 11.65 4.68
N ALA A 50 -5.68 12.39 4.79
CA ALA A 50 -5.70 13.83 4.58
C ALA A 50 -6.02 14.12 3.10
N VAL A 51 -6.94 15.05 2.89
CA VAL A 51 -7.32 15.57 1.56
C VAL A 51 -7.10 17.07 1.59
N GLY A 52 -6.42 17.58 0.56
CA GLY A 52 -6.16 19.01 0.43
C GLY A 52 -7.37 19.80 -0.08
N TRP A 53 -7.13 21.06 -0.47
CA TRP A 53 -8.16 21.90 -1.08
C TRP A 53 -8.58 21.41 -2.49
N ASP A 54 -7.66 20.73 -3.20
CA ASP A 54 -7.97 19.99 -4.43
C ASP A 54 -8.31 18.54 -4.05
N PRO A 55 -9.51 18.04 -4.39
CA PRO A 55 -9.90 16.64 -4.13
C PRO A 55 -8.96 15.58 -4.72
N LYS A 56 -8.05 15.96 -5.63
CA LYS A 56 -7.03 15.07 -6.21
C LYS A 56 -5.73 15.03 -5.41
N LEU A 57 -5.55 15.91 -4.43
CA LEU A 57 -4.35 15.97 -3.59
C LEU A 57 -4.57 15.20 -2.29
N SER A 58 -3.64 14.31 -1.97
CA SER A 58 -3.60 13.54 -0.73
C SER A 58 -2.15 13.25 -0.35
N ASP A 59 -1.89 13.05 0.94
CA ASP A 59 -0.55 12.80 1.49
C ASP A 59 0.06 11.49 0.97
N GLY A 60 -0.78 10.50 0.64
CA GLY A 60 -0.34 9.29 -0.06
C GLY A 60 -1.14 8.04 0.30
N ALA A 61 -1.04 7.04 -0.57
CA ALA A 61 -1.53 5.68 -0.35
C ALA A 61 -0.57 4.69 -1.02
N GLY A 62 -0.43 3.50 -0.43
CA GLY A 62 0.48 2.48 -0.95
C GLY A 62 -0.04 1.07 -0.68
N ILE A 63 0.40 0.12 -1.52
CA ILE A 63 0.15 -1.30 -1.34
C ILE A 63 1.48 -2.06 -1.48
N LEU A 64 1.78 -2.90 -0.49
CA LEU A 64 2.90 -3.84 -0.57
C LEU A 64 2.37 -5.20 -1.03
N ILE A 65 2.96 -5.73 -2.10
CA ILE A 65 2.61 -7.05 -2.65
C ILE A 65 3.85 -7.94 -2.76
N GLN A 66 3.63 -9.23 -2.93
CA GLN A 66 4.70 -10.15 -3.34
C GLN A 66 5.20 -9.79 -4.74
N ILE A 67 6.46 -10.10 -5.05
CA ILE A 67 7.02 -9.92 -6.39
C ILE A 67 6.11 -10.62 -7.43
N PRO A 68 5.53 -9.87 -8.40
CA PRO A 68 4.71 -10.45 -9.46
C PRO A 68 5.58 -11.16 -10.51
N ASP A 69 6.12 -12.34 -10.15
CA ASP A 69 7.10 -13.09 -10.97
C ASP A 69 6.67 -13.29 -12.42
N ARG A 70 5.40 -13.65 -12.65
CA ARG A 70 4.87 -13.83 -14.02
C ARG A 70 5.03 -12.57 -14.86
N PHE A 71 4.65 -11.41 -14.31
CA PHE A 71 4.74 -10.13 -15.02
C PHE A 71 6.19 -9.78 -15.34
N TYR A 72 7.09 -9.84 -14.34
CA TYR A 72 8.50 -9.53 -14.57
C TYR A 72 9.16 -10.48 -15.56
N ARG A 73 8.83 -11.77 -15.51
CA ARG A 73 9.38 -12.76 -16.44
C ARG A 73 8.93 -12.49 -17.88
N GLU A 74 7.67 -12.13 -18.08
CA GLU A 74 7.14 -11.74 -19.40
C GLU A 74 7.82 -10.46 -19.92
N GLU A 75 7.94 -9.42 -19.11
CA GLU A 75 8.56 -8.15 -19.52
C GLU A 75 10.07 -8.25 -19.77
N MET A 76 10.79 -9.02 -18.96
CA MET A 76 12.23 -9.24 -19.14
C MET A 76 12.52 -10.13 -20.34
N ALA A 77 11.68 -11.13 -20.62
CA ALA A 77 11.82 -11.97 -21.80
C ALA A 77 11.69 -11.17 -23.11
N LYS A 78 10.80 -10.17 -23.16
CA LYS A 78 10.70 -9.22 -24.31
C LYS A 78 12.00 -8.45 -24.55
N GLN A 79 12.82 -8.29 -23.52
CA GLN A 79 14.11 -7.60 -23.57
C GLN A 79 15.29 -8.59 -23.75
N GLY A 80 15.01 -9.87 -24.00
CA GLY A 80 16.03 -10.91 -24.14
C GLY A 80 16.68 -11.33 -22.81
N VAL A 81 16.12 -10.92 -21.66
CA VAL A 81 16.65 -11.23 -20.34
C VAL A 81 15.90 -12.41 -19.74
N LYS A 82 16.65 -13.47 -19.41
CA LYS A 82 16.11 -14.64 -18.69
C LYS A 82 16.29 -14.45 -17.19
N LEU A 83 15.18 -14.26 -16.48
CA LEU A 83 15.22 -14.16 -15.01
C LEU A 83 15.55 -15.49 -14.34
N PRO A 84 16.30 -15.48 -13.22
CA PRO A 84 16.45 -16.62 -12.33
C PRO A 84 15.10 -17.20 -11.86
N PRO A 85 15.10 -18.38 -11.22
CA PRO A 85 13.93 -18.91 -10.53
C PRO A 85 13.34 -17.89 -9.54
N ALA A 86 12.02 -17.93 -9.36
CA ALA A 86 11.35 -17.09 -8.37
C ALA A 86 12.00 -17.27 -6.97
N GLY A 87 12.28 -16.17 -6.30
CA GLY A 87 13.02 -16.15 -5.02
C GLY A 87 14.54 -16.13 -5.15
N GLN A 88 15.09 -16.23 -6.36
CA GLN A 88 16.52 -16.09 -6.64
C GLN A 88 16.88 -14.78 -7.37
N TYR A 89 15.93 -13.83 -7.40
CA TYR A 89 16.17 -12.48 -7.88
C TYR A 89 15.39 -11.47 -7.02
N GLY A 90 15.89 -10.24 -6.96
CA GLY A 90 15.28 -9.12 -6.24
C GLY A 90 14.78 -8.04 -7.20
N VAL A 91 13.87 -7.21 -6.69
CA VAL A 91 13.38 -6.01 -7.39
C VAL A 91 13.60 -4.81 -6.46
N GLY A 92 14.25 -3.77 -6.99
CA GLY A 92 14.32 -2.47 -6.34
C GLY A 92 13.27 -1.54 -6.94
N MET A 93 12.37 -1.01 -6.10
CA MET A 93 11.53 0.13 -6.46
C MET A 93 12.25 1.38 -5.96
N VAL A 94 12.71 2.22 -6.88
CA VAL A 94 13.51 3.43 -6.62
C VAL A 94 12.91 4.66 -7.26
#